data_AF-A0A5M9ZNR5-F1
#
_entry.id   AF-A0A5M9ZNR5-F1
#
_cell.length_a   1.000
_cell.length_b   1.000
_cell.length_c   1.000
_cell.angle_alpha   90.00
_cell.angle_beta   90.00
_cell.angle_gamma   90.00
#
_symmetry.space_group_name_H-M   'P 1'
#
loop_
_entity.id
_entity.type
_entity.pdbx_description
1 polymer ?
#
loop_
_entity_poly.entity_id
_entity_poly.type
_entity_poly.pdbx_seq_one_letter_code
_entity_poly.pdbx_strand_id
1 'polypeptide(L)' 'MIVSVDNRASDIARDTNLPVMPREDLQSSMQSWINHSEPVRIILPTDNIRKWEEQFRSLAN' A
#
# COMPACT_ATOMS: atom_id res chain seq x y z
N MET A 1 -4.95 -0.06 -6.68
CA MET A 1 -4.70 1.38 -6.47
C MET A 1 -5.49 1.82 -5.25
N ILE A 2 -4.89 2.61 -4.37
CA ILE A 2 -5.58 3.23 -3.22
C ILE A 2 -5.67 4.74 -3.46
N VAL A 3 -6.82 5.33 -3.13
CA VAL A 3 -6.97 6.79 -3.14
C VAL A 3 -6.51 7.32 -1.77
N SER A 4 -5.46 8.15 -1.76
CA SER A 4 -4.96 8.76 -0.53
C SER A 4 -5.80 9.96 -0.14
N VAL A 5 -6.30 9.95 1.10
CA VAL A 5 -6.92 11.12 1.76
C VAL A 5 -5.94 11.78 2.73
N ASP A 6 -4.92 11.04 3.16
CA ASP A 6 -3.84 11.48 4.03
C ASP A 6 -2.48 10.90 3.56
N ASN A 7 -1.41 11.23 4.28
CA ASN A 7 -0.05 10.80 3.97
C ASN A 7 0.22 9.30 4.24
N ARG A 8 -0.65 8.58 4.96
CA ARG A 8 -0.40 7.18 5.33
C ARG A 8 -0.35 6.28 4.11
N ALA A 9 -1.21 6.54 3.13
CA ALA A 9 -1.18 5.82 1.87
C ALA A 9 0.16 6.05 1.13
N SER A 10 0.66 7.27 1.09
CA SER A 10 1.96 7.60 0.49
C SER A 10 3.12 6.92 1.21
N ASP A 11 3.07 6.83 2.54
CA ASP A 11 4.07 6.13 3.34
C ASP A 11 4.05 4.62 3.04
N ILE A 12 2.86 4.01 2.97
CA ILE A 12 2.69 2.61 2.57
C ILE A 12 3.20 2.38 1.14
N ALA A 13 2.90 3.29 0.21
CA ALA A 13 3.36 3.19 -1.18
C ALA A 13 4.88 3.16 -1.28
N ARG A 14 5.58 3.99 -0.48
CA ARG A 14 7.04 4.02 -0.42
C ARG A 14 7.63 2.69 0.05
N ASP A 15 7.00 2.04 1.02
CA ASP A 15 7.51 0.80 1.60
C ASP A 15 7.09 -0.46 0.83
N THR A 16 5.99 -0.40 0.08
CA THR A 16 5.34 -1.58 -0.53
C THR A 16 5.19 -1.51 -2.05
N ASN A 17 5.59 -0.41 -2.67
CA ASN A 17 5.34 -0.11 -4.09
C ASN A 17 3.85 -0.20 -4.48
N LEU A 18 2.95 0.00 -3.50
CA LEU A 18 1.52 0.00 -3.74
C LEU A 18 1.12 1.28 -4.50
N PRO A 19 0.37 1.18 -5.61
CA PRO A 19 -0.08 2.36 -6.32
C PRO A 19 -1.03 3.21 -5.49
N VAL A 20 -0.69 4.49 -5.36
CA VAL A 20 -1.47 5.48 -4.63
C VAL A 20 -1.76 6.69 -5.52
N MET A 21 -2.99 7.18 -5.42
CA MET A 21 -3.48 8.33 -6.16
C MET A 21 -4.03 9.37 -5.17
N PRO A 22 -3.58 10.63 -5.22
CA PRO A 22 -4.18 11.71 -4.47
C PRO A 22 -5.67 11.89 -4.84
N ARG A 23 -6.52 12.19 -3.85
CA ARG A 23 -7.97 12.35 -4.08
C ARG A 23 -8.27 13.46 -5.08
N GLU A 24 -7.49 14.52 -5.05
CA GLU A 24 -7.53 15.66 -5.96
C GLU A 24 -7.33 15.26 -7.43
N ASP A 25 -6.54 14.21 -7.69
CA ASP A 25 -6.25 13.71 -9.04
C ASP A 25 -7.23 12.62 -9.50
N LEU A 26 -8.14 12.18 -8.63
CA LEU A 26 -9.04 11.07 -8.91
C LEU A 26 -9.92 11.34 -10.13
N GLN A 27 -10.53 12.52 -10.20
CA GLN A 27 -11.40 12.91 -11.31
C GLN A 27 -10.67 12.90 -12.66
N SER A 28 -9.42 13.38 -12.69
CA SER A 28 -8.65 13.53 -13.94
C SER A 28 -7.96 12.23 -14.38
N SER A 29 -7.59 11.36 -13.43
CA SER A 29 -6.68 10.24 -13.68
C SER A 29 -7.31 8.85 -13.53
N MET A 30 -8.51 8.72 -12.95
CA MET A 30 -9.13 7.41 -12.73
C MET A 30 -9.35 6.63 -14.03
N GLN A 31 -9.75 7.31 -15.11
CA GLN A 31 -10.07 6.67 -16.37
C GLN A 31 -8.83 6.01 -17.02
N SER A 32 -7.67 6.66 -16.95
CA SER A 32 -6.42 6.09 -17.48
C SER A 32 -5.97 4.88 -16.66
N TRP A 33 -6.14 4.92 -15.34
CA TRP A 33 -5.83 3.80 -14.45
C TRP A 33 -6.70 2.56 -14.69
N ILE A 34 -8.00 2.73 -14.95
CA ILE A 34 -8.89 1.61 -15.28
C ILE A 34 -8.52 1.01 -16.65
N ASN A 35 -8.11 1.86 -17.59
CA ASN A 35 -7.84 1.46 -18.97
C ASN A 35 -6.39 1.00 -19.21
N HIS A 36 -5.52 1.07 -18.19
CA HIS A 36 -4.15 0.56 -18.25
C HIS A 36 -4.01 -0.74 -17.45
N SER A 37 -3.45 -1.76 -18.09
CA SER A 37 -3.31 -3.11 -17.53
C SER A 37 -1.87 -3.45 -17.15
N GLU A 38 -1.02 -2.45 -16.92
CA GLU A 38 0.37 -2.70 -16.52
C GLU A 38 0.39 -3.50 -15.21
N PRO A 39 1.20 -4.58 -15.13
CA PRO A 39 1.22 -5.44 -13.96
C PRO A 39 1.72 -4.68 -12.74
N VAL A 40 0.90 -4.65 -11.70
CA VAL A 40 1.27 -4.03 -10.42
C VAL A 40 2.14 -5.00 -9.63
N ARG A 41 3.39 -4.59 -9.35
CA ARG A 41 4.29 -5.33 -8.46
C ARG A 41 4.23 -4.75 -7.05
N ILE A 42 3.59 -5.47 -6.14
CA ILE A 42 3.55 -5.12 -4.72
C ILE A 42 4.69 -5.85 -4.00
N ILE A 43 5.38 -5.14 -3.11
CA ILE A 43 6.44 -5.66 -2.25
C ILE A 43 5.89 -5.68 -0.83
N LEU A 44 5.81 -6.86 -0.20
CA LEU A 44 5.38 -6.98 1.19
C LEU A 44 6.57 -7.34 2.06
N PRO A 45 6.84 -6.62 3.16
CA PRO A 45 7.97 -6.91 4.05
C PRO A 45 7.61 -8.07 5.00
N THR A 46 7.37 -9.26 4.46
CA THR A 46 6.87 -10.44 5.19
C THR A 46 7.75 -10.83 6.37
N ASP A 47 9.05 -10.65 6.27
CA ASP A 47 9.98 -10.92 7.38
C ASP A 47 9.78 -9.97 8.57
N ASN A 48 9.55 -8.68 8.31
CA ASN A 48 9.30 -7.71 9.36
C ASN A 48 7.92 -7.92 9.98
N ILE A 49 6.92 -8.27 9.15
CA ILE A 49 5.58 -8.63 9.62
C ILE A 49 5.67 -9.83 10.57
N ARG A 50 6.35 -10.90 10.16
CA ARG A 50 6.55 -12.09 11.00
C ARG A 50 7.26 -11.77 12.31
N LYS A 51 8.35 -11.00 12.28
CA LYS A 51 9.06 -10.57 13.50
C LYS A 51 8.15 -9.78 14.45
N TRP A 52 7.32 -8.90 13.89
CA TRP A 52 6.33 -8.15 14.66
C TRP A 52 5.26 -9.07 15.27
N GLU A 53 4.76 -10.07 14.55
CA GLU A 53 3.78 -11.02 15.09
C GLU A 53 4.37 -11.89 16.21
N GLU A 54 5.61 -12.37 16.03
CA GLU A 54 6.30 -13.24 16.97
C GLU A 54 6.50 -12.58 18.35
N GLN A 55 6.67 -11.26 18.41
CA GLN A 55 6.86 -10.53 19.68
C GLN A 55 5.68 -10.69 20.64
N PHE A 56 4.47 -10.96 20.14
CA PHE A 56 3.28 -11.13 20.96
C PHE A 56 3.10 -12.56 21.46
N ARG A 57 3.80 -13.55 20.88
CA ARG A 57 3.69 -14.96 21.28
C ARG A 57 4.18 -15.19 22.71
N SER A 58 5.15 -14.40 23.19
CA SER A 58 5.64 -14.47 24.57
C SER A 58 4.70 -13.82 25.59
N LEU A 59 3.72 -13.01 25.15
CA LEU A 59 2.73 -12.35 26.02
C LEU A 59 1.45 -13.17 26.21
N ALA A 60 1.30 -14.29 25.49
CA ALA A 60 0.12 -15.16 25.51
C ALA A 60 0.27 -16.38 26.45
N ASN A 61 1.35 -16.45 27.24
CA ASN A 61 1.60 -17.49 28.25
C ASN A 61 1.53 -16.93 29.67
#